data_AF-A0A212ESV4-F1
#
_entry.id   AF-A0A212ESV4-F1
#
_cell.length_a   1.000
_cell.length_b   1.000
_cell.length_c   1.000
_cell.angle_alpha   90.00
_cell.angle_beta   90.00
_cell.angle_gamma   90.00
#
_symmetry.space_group_name_H-M   'P 1'
#
loop_
_entity.id
_entity.type
_entity.pdbx_description
1 polymer ?
#
loop_
_entity_poly.entity_id
_entity_poly.type
_entity_poly.pdbx_seq_one_letter_code
_entity_poly.pdbx_strand_id
1 'polypeptide(L)'
;MNSVTFPRKIVVGNFDPNLISSRCAAFESLLNLIANESRLRDAPAAIAFFQNVELNESRKLINEGKFDQALFVLETSFKLLNKVYTDRSRVVLSVLCRIVACAGYSGGTLAGPVEKWAQLALRRYEAVSDSDLLMIYVPLLHTCISIWDTLGRDKTKLVEELNNLRRRGMKVDSVPSLMDAVDGLDTSL
;
A
#
# COMPACT_ATOMS: atom_id res chain seq x y z
N MET A 1 -17.53 7.41 -23.79
CA MET A 1 -16.52 8.05 -22.93
C MET A 1 -16.37 9.55 -23.29
N ASN A 2 -17.46 10.32 -23.35
CA ASN A 2 -17.44 11.72 -23.84
C ASN A 2 -17.81 12.78 -22.78
N SER A 3 -17.80 12.45 -21.49
CA SER A 3 -18.31 13.35 -20.43
C SER A 3 -17.24 14.00 -19.55
N VAL A 4 -15.95 13.72 -19.75
CA VAL A 4 -14.88 14.37 -18.97
C VAL A 4 -14.36 15.58 -19.72
N THR A 5 -14.85 16.76 -19.33
CA THR A 5 -14.37 18.04 -19.86
C THR A 5 -13.15 18.48 -19.07
N PHE A 6 -11.99 18.59 -19.72
CA PHE A 6 -10.78 19.12 -19.09
C PHE A 6 -10.55 20.59 -19.46
N PRO A 7 -9.99 21.42 -18.56
CA PRO A 7 -9.69 22.81 -18.85
C PRO A 7 -8.69 22.89 -20.01
N ARG A 8 -8.89 23.87 -20.92
CA ARG A 8 -7.93 24.09 -22.01
C ARG A 8 -6.56 24.49 -21.43
N LYS A 9 -5.50 24.02 -22.10
CA LYS A 9 -4.15 24.49 -21.83
C LYS A 9 -4.06 25.96 -22.22
N ILE A 10 -3.57 26.80 -21.31
CA ILE A 10 -3.33 28.22 -21.55
C ILE A 10 -1.86 28.53 -21.33
N VAL A 11 -1.30 29.43 -22.14
CA VAL A 11 0.14 29.73 -22.16
C VAL A 11 0.50 30.85 -21.17
N VAL A 12 -0.41 31.81 -20.95
CA VAL A 12 -0.21 32.98 -20.07
C VAL A 12 -1.41 33.14 -19.14
N GLY A 13 -1.20 33.59 -17.90
CA GLY A 13 -2.28 33.80 -16.92
C GLY A 13 -2.59 32.59 -16.03
N ASN A 14 -1.64 31.65 -15.86
CA ASN A 14 -1.83 30.44 -15.04
C ASN A 14 -2.11 30.71 -13.55
N PHE A 15 -1.85 31.93 -13.08
CA PHE A 15 -2.07 32.36 -11.70
C PHE A 15 -3.38 33.14 -11.50
N ASP A 16 -4.22 33.26 -12.53
CA ASP A 16 -5.55 33.83 -12.36
C ASP A 16 -6.39 32.97 -11.39
N PRO A 17 -6.95 33.55 -10.31
CA PRO A 17 -7.68 32.79 -9.30
C PRO A 17 -8.90 32.04 -9.84
N ASN A 18 -9.63 32.62 -10.78
CA ASN A 18 -10.82 31.99 -11.36
C ASN A 18 -10.42 30.78 -12.23
N LEU A 19 -9.34 30.93 -13.00
CA LEU A 19 -8.77 29.84 -13.77
C LEU A 19 -8.28 28.71 -12.85
N ILE A 20 -7.52 29.02 -11.80
CA ILE A 20 -7.05 28.03 -10.83
C ILE A 20 -8.26 27.28 -10.24
N SER A 21 -9.28 28.00 -9.78
CA SER A 21 -10.50 27.41 -9.22
C SER A 21 -11.19 26.47 -10.22
N SER A 22 -11.37 26.90 -11.48
CA SER A 22 -11.97 26.07 -12.52
C SER A 22 -11.16 24.79 -12.82
N ARG A 23 -9.82 24.88 -12.77
CA ARG A 23 -8.94 23.74 -12.95
C ARG A 23 -9.05 22.75 -11.80
N CYS A 24 -9.01 23.25 -10.56
CA CYS A 24 -9.17 22.42 -9.36
C CYS A 24 -10.50 21.64 -9.43
N ALA A 25 -11.61 22.31 -9.76
CA ALA A 25 -12.91 21.66 -9.89
C ALA A 25 -12.94 20.58 -10.99
N ALA A 26 -12.29 20.82 -12.13
CA ALA A 26 -12.20 19.82 -13.19
C ALA A 26 -11.32 18.62 -12.82
N PHE A 27 -10.19 18.85 -12.14
CA PHE A 27 -9.35 17.77 -11.60
C PHE A 27 -10.11 16.95 -10.55
N GLU A 28 -10.83 17.61 -9.63
CA GLU A 28 -11.67 16.93 -8.65
C GLU A 28 -12.76 16.08 -9.31
N SER A 29 -13.43 16.61 -10.33
CA SER A 29 -14.41 15.84 -11.11
C SER A 29 -13.81 14.60 -11.77
N LEU A 30 -12.60 14.71 -12.34
CA LEU A 30 -11.88 13.55 -12.88
C LEU A 30 -11.53 12.54 -11.79
N LEU A 31 -10.99 12.99 -10.65
CA LEU A 31 -10.64 12.10 -9.53
C LEU A 31 -11.86 11.38 -8.98
N ASN A 32 -13.00 12.08 -8.85
CA ASN A 32 -14.28 11.49 -8.46
C ASN A 32 -14.77 10.46 -9.47
N LEU A 33 -14.64 10.72 -10.77
CA LEU A 33 -14.99 9.74 -11.80
C LEU A 33 -14.12 8.49 -11.67
N ILE A 34 -12.80 8.65 -11.53
CA ILE A 34 -11.89 7.52 -11.35
C ILE A 34 -12.28 6.74 -10.09
N ALA A 35 -12.47 7.40 -8.94
CA ALA A 35 -12.79 6.74 -7.68
C ALA A 35 -14.10 5.92 -7.70
N ASN A 36 -15.08 6.34 -8.52
CA ASN A 36 -16.41 5.71 -8.58
C ASN A 36 -16.55 4.65 -9.69
N GLU A 37 -15.62 4.57 -10.64
CA GLU A 37 -15.67 3.59 -11.74
C GLU A 37 -14.53 2.57 -11.59
N SER A 38 -14.87 1.33 -11.22
CA SER A 38 -13.87 0.28 -10.97
C SER A 38 -12.91 0.09 -12.13
N ARG A 39 -13.41 0.09 -13.37
CA ARG A 39 -12.59 -0.08 -14.58
C ARG A 39 -11.55 1.02 -14.76
N LEU A 40 -11.85 2.24 -14.30
CA LEU A 40 -10.90 3.35 -14.35
C LEU A 40 -9.89 3.27 -13.20
N ARG A 41 -10.30 2.84 -12.00
CA ARG A 41 -9.36 2.59 -10.90
C ARG A 41 -8.35 1.51 -11.23
N ASP A 42 -8.82 0.42 -11.82
CA ASP A 42 -8.00 -0.75 -12.12
C ASP A 42 -7.19 -0.57 -13.43
N ALA A 43 -7.36 0.56 -14.13
CA ALA A 43 -6.59 0.87 -15.32
C ALA A 43 -5.11 1.07 -14.96
N PRO A 44 -4.15 0.48 -15.70
CA PRO A 44 -2.72 0.62 -15.42
C PRO A 44 -2.25 2.08 -15.32
N ALA A 45 -2.83 2.98 -16.11
CA ALA A 45 -2.51 4.40 -16.08
C ALA A 45 -2.94 5.07 -14.76
N ALA A 46 -4.10 4.71 -14.20
CA ALA A 46 -4.58 5.25 -12.93
C ALA A 46 -3.73 4.72 -11.77
N ILE A 47 -3.47 3.41 -11.76
CA ILE A 47 -2.58 2.78 -10.78
C ILE A 47 -1.22 3.48 -10.80
N ALA A 48 -0.59 3.59 -11.98
CA ALA A 48 0.71 4.24 -12.14
C ALA A 48 0.69 5.71 -11.66
N PHE A 49 -0.36 6.46 -12.00
CA PHE A 49 -0.50 7.86 -11.61
C PHE A 49 -0.57 8.03 -10.08
N PHE A 50 -1.27 7.14 -9.38
CA PHE A 50 -1.48 7.28 -7.93
C PHE A 50 -0.37 6.69 -7.05
N GLN A 51 0.51 5.82 -7.59
CA GLN A 51 1.48 5.11 -6.74
C GLN A 51 2.94 5.13 -7.22
N ASN A 52 3.23 5.26 -8.52
CA ASN A 52 4.58 4.93 -9.01
C ASN A 52 5.65 5.90 -8.50
N VAL A 53 5.31 7.19 -8.38
CA VAL A 53 6.27 8.21 -7.91
C VAL A 53 6.67 7.91 -6.47
N GLU A 54 5.68 7.75 -5.59
CA GLU A 54 5.89 7.47 -4.17
C GLU A 54 6.52 6.09 -3.95
N LEU A 55 6.12 5.08 -4.72
CA LEU A 55 6.71 3.74 -4.64
C LEU A 55 8.19 3.76 -5.00
N ASN A 56 8.56 4.41 -6.11
CA ASN A 56 9.95 4.50 -6.53
C ASN A 56 10.80 5.27 -5.53
N GLU A 57 10.29 6.39 -5.00
CA GLU A 57 11.00 7.16 -3.97
C GLU A 57 11.16 6.37 -2.67
N SER A 58 10.12 5.68 -2.20
CA SER A 58 10.21 4.84 -1.00
C SER A 58 11.24 3.72 -1.16
N ARG A 59 11.29 3.03 -2.30
CA ARG A 59 12.30 2.00 -2.59
C ARG A 59 13.72 2.57 -2.56
N LYS A 60 13.92 3.73 -3.19
CA LYS A 60 15.21 4.43 -3.15
C LYS A 60 15.63 4.76 -1.72
N LEU A 61 14.73 5.34 -0.93
CA LEU A 61 15.01 5.69 0.47
C LEU A 61 15.33 4.47 1.34
N ILE A 62 14.63 3.34 1.14
CA ILE A 62 14.94 2.06 1.81
C ILE A 62 16.35 1.58 1.44
N ASN A 63 16.71 1.61 0.15
CA ASN A 63 18.04 1.20 -0.30
C ASN A 63 19.16 2.12 0.24
N GLU A 64 18.85 3.39 0.50
CA GLU A 64 19.77 4.34 1.14
C GLU A 64 19.78 4.24 2.67
N GLY A 65 19.00 3.32 3.27
CA GLY A 65 18.89 3.18 4.73
C GLY A 65 18.09 4.29 5.43
N LYS A 66 17.38 5.13 4.68
CA LYS A 66 16.58 6.26 5.17
C LYS A 66 15.15 5.83 5.54
N PHE A 67 15.04 4.89 6.47
CA PHE A 67 13.77 4.21 6.76
C PHE A 67 12.65 5.14 7.26
N ASP A 68 12.97 6.15 8.09
CA ASP A 68 11.97 7.12 8.55
C ASP A 68 11.34 7.92 7.40
N GLN A 69 12.16 8.32 6.43
CA GLN A 69 11.71 9.05 5.24
C GLN A 69 10.89 8.13 4.32
N ALA A 70 11.33 6.89 4.13
CA ALA A 70 10.58 5.90 3.36
C ALA A 70 9.20 5.64 3.98
N LEU A 71 9.14 5.46 5.31
CA LEU A 71 7.90 5.28 6.04
C LEU A 71 6.95 6.47 5.84
N PHE A 72 7.45 7.70 5.92
CA PHE A 72 6.65 8.90 5.70
C PHE A 72 6.03 8.95 4.29
N VAL A 73 6.82 8.62 3.25
CA VAL A 73 6.33 8.56 1.86
C VAL A 73 5.23 7.49 1.73
N LEU A 74 5.46 6.30 2.28
CA LEU A 74 4.50 5.19 2.23
C LEU A 74 3.20 5.50 3.00
N GLU A 75 3.28 6.09 4.19
CA GLU A 75 2.09 6.49 4.97
C GLU A 75 1.27 7.55 4.23
N THR A 76 1.93 8.49 3.56
CA THR A 76 1.28 9.54 2.76
C THR A 76 0.59 8.93 1.55
N SER A 77 1.27 8.03 0.84
CA SER A 77 0.69 7.27 -0.27
C SER A 77 -0.52 6.45 0.17
N PHE A 78 -0.43 5.72 1.30
CA PHE A 78 -1.55 4.94 1.84
C PHE A 78 -2.79 5.81 2.09
N LYS A 79 -2.64 7.01 2.68
CA LYS A 79 -3.77 7.92 2.93
C LYS A 79 -4.48 8.33 1.64
N LEU A 80 -3.74 8.54 0.55
CA LEU A 80 -4.31 8.85 -0.76
C LEU A 80 -5.01 7.62 -1.35
N LEU A 81 -4.30 6.49 -1.41
CA LEU A 81 -4.80 5.25 -2.01
C LEU A 81 -6.05 4.74 -1.30
N ASN A 82 -6.12 4.85 0.03
CA ASN A 82 -7.29 4.44 0.81
C ASN A 82 -8.53 5.34 0.60
N LYS A 83 -8.39 6.50 -0.05
CA LYS A 83 -9.54 7.33 -0.47
C LYS A 83 -10.07 6.96 -1.85
N VAL A 84 -9.19 6.48 -2.73
CA VAL A 84 -9.52 6.19 -4.13
C VAL A 84 -9.99 4.74 -4.29
N TYR A 85 -9.32 3.82 -3.60
CA TYR A 85 -9.56 2.39 -3.71
C TYR A 85 -10.24 1.82 -2.48
N THR A 86 -10.80 0.62 -2.60
CA THR A 86 -11.39 -0.09 -1.47
C THR A 86 -10.31 -0.58 -0.51
N ASP A 87 -10.68 -0.73 0.76
CA ASP A 87 -9.80 -1.17 1.86
C ASP A 87 -9.03 -2.47 1.58
N ARG A 88 -9.57 -3.36 0.74
CA ARG A 88 -9.00 -4.67 0.39
C ARG A 88 -8.55 -4.77 -1.07
N SER A 89 -8.51 -3.65 -1.80
CA SER A 89 -7.92 -3.63 -3.13
C SER A 89 -6.44 -4.03 -3.07
N ARG A 90 -5.94 -4.65 -4.14
CA ARG A 90 -4.52 -5.02 -4.26
C ARG A 90 -3.61 -3.81 -3.99
N VAL A 91 -3.94 -2.65 -4.56
CA VAL A 91 -3.16 -1.41 -4.41
C VAL A 91 -3.05 -0.99 -2.93
N VAL A 92 -4.16 -0.98 -2.20
CA VAL A 92 -4.19 -0.55 -0.78
C VAL A 92 -3.48 -1.55 0.14
N LEU A 93 -3.71 -2.86 -0.08
CA LEU A 93 -3.05 -3.87 0.72
C LEU A 93 -1.53 -3.91 0.45
N SER A 94 -1.11 -3.67 -0.79
CA SER A 94 0.31 -3.68 -1.15
C SER A 94 1.08 -2.54 -0.48
N VAL A 95 0.58 -1.29 -0.54
CA VAL A 95 1.23 -0.17 0.16
C VAL A 95 1.21 -0.38 1.68
N LEU A 96 0.14 -0.95 2.23
CA LEU A 96 0.05 -1.24 3.67
C LEU A 96 1.07 -2.30 4.09
N CYS A 97 1.25 -3.37 3.31
CA CYS A 97 2.27 -4.36 3.55
C CYS A 97 3.69 -3.79 3.39
N ARG A 98 3.92 -2.85 2.47
CA ARG A 98 5.22 -2.15 2.34
C ARG A 98 5.55 -1.30 3.56
N ILE A 99 4.55 -0.62 4.14
CA ILE A 99 4.72 0.09 5.43
C ILE A 99 5.21 -0.87 6.51
N VAL A 100 4.56 -2.02 6.65
CA VAL A 100 4.93 -3.04 7.64
C VAL A 100 6.31 -3.63 7.34
N ALA A 101 6.62 -3.91 6.08
CA ALA A 101 7.91 -4.44 5.65
C ALA A 101 9.06 -3.46 5.95
N CYS A 102 8.82 -2.15 5.89
CA CYS A 102 9.83 -1.13 6.19
C CYS A 102 10.46 -1.30 7.58
N ALA A 103 9.71 -1.82 8.57
CA ALA A 103 10.27 -2.11 9.89
C ALA A 103 11.18 -3.34 9.93
N GLY A 104 10.94 -4.32 9.06
CA GLY A 104 11.86 -5.45 8.88
C GLY A 104 13.22 -4.99 8.35
N TYR A 105 13.23 -4.09 7.37
CA TYR A 105 14.48 -3.52 6.82
C TYR A 105 15.22 -2.63 7.81
N SER A 106 14.50 -1.93 8.69
CA SER A 106 15.11 -1.01 9.63
C SER A 106 15.74 -1.68 10.86
N GLY A 107 15.78 -3.01 10.90
CA GLY A 107 16.35 -3.78 12.02
C GLY A 107 15.56 -3.59 13.32
N GLY A 108 14.26 -3.31 13.23
CA GLY A 108 13.39 -3.13 14.39
C GLY A 108 13.28 -1.70 14.91
N THR A 109 14.07 -0.74 14.40
CA THR A 109 13.99 0.68 14.81
C THR A 109 12.61 1.30 14.58
N LEU A 110 11.87 0.81 13.58
CA LEU A 110 10.53 1.27 13.24
C LEU A 110 9.41 0.41 13.84
N ALA A 111 9.73 -0.62 14.65
CA ALA A 111 8.73 -1.55 15.17
C ALA A 111 7.57 -0.83 15.88
N GLY A 112 7.88 0.17 16.72
CA GLY A 112 6.87 0.98 17.42
C GLY A 112 6.04 1.83 16.45
N PRO A 113 6.66 2.69 15.62
CA PRO A 113 5.95 3.47 14.61
C PRO A 113 5.02 2.66 13.68
N VAL A 114 5.38 1.42 13.35
CA VAL A 114 4.58 0.58 12.44
C VAL A 114 3.53 -0.30 13.12
N GLU A 115 3.51 -0.41 14.46
CA GLU A 115 2.62 -1.33 15.18
C GLU A 115 1.15 -1.17 14.76
N LYS A 116 0.66 0.07 14.67
CA LYS A 116 -0.71 0.38 14.23
C LYS A 116 -1.02 -0.10 12.80
N TRP A 117 -0.01 -0.06 11.92
CA TRP A 117 -0.15 -0.47 10.52
C TRP A 117 -0.13 -1.99 10.39
N ALA A 118 0.71 -2.67 11.18
CA ALA A 118 0.72 -4.13 11.28
C ALA A 118 -0.64 -4.66 11.76
N GLN A 119 -1.24 -4.05 12.79
CA GLN A 119 -2.58 -4.41 13.25
C GLN A 119 -3.65 -4.18 12.17
N LEU A 120 -3.59 -3.05 11.46
CA LEU A 120 -4.52 -2.74 10.38
C LEU A 120 -4.38 -3.73 9.22
N ALA A 121 -3.15 -4.10 8.86
CA ALA A 121 -2.87 -5.08 7.82
C ALA A 121 -3.50 -6.42 8.17
N LEU A 122 -3.19 -6.96 9.35
CA LEU A 122 -3.73 -8.23 9.82
C LEU A 122 -5.27 -8.25 9.76
N ARG A 123 -5.93 -7.21 10.30
CA ARG A 123 -7.40 -7.09 10.27
C ARG A 123 -7.96 -7.09 8.85
N ARG A 124 -7.30 -6.43 7.90
CA ARG A 124 -7.80 -6.35 6.52
C ARG A 124 -7.66 -7.69 5.80
N TYR A 125 -6.63 -8.47 6.12
CA TYR A 125 -6.39 -9.80 5.57
C TYR A 125 -7.39 -10.87 6.05
N GLU A 126 -8.04 -10.70 7.21
CA GLU A 126 -9.04 -11.65 7.73
C GLU A 126 -10.19 -11.95 6.75
N ALA A 127 -10.50 -11.01 5.84
CA ALA A 127 -11.57 -11.15 4.85
C ALA A 127 -11.08 -11.07 3.40
N VAL A 128 -9.79 -11.35 3.16
CA VAL A 128 -9.26 -11.49 1.80
C VAL A 128 -9.52 -12.90 1.30
N SER A 129 -10.11 -13.03 0.12
CA SER A 129 -10.37 -14.30 -0.56
C SER A 129 -9.60 -14.45 -1.88
N ASP A 130 -8.95 -13.37 -2.34
CA ASP A 130 -8.13 -13.36 -3.55
C ASP A 130 -6.86 -14.20 -3.35
N SER A 131 -6.64 -15.18 -4.24
CA SER A 131 -5.56 -16.16 -4.09
C SER A 131 -4.17 -15.53 -4.14
N ASP A 132 -3.98 -14.53 -4.98
CA ASP A 132 -2.69 -13.87 -5.16
C ASP A 132 -2.36 -13.05 -3.92
N LEU A 133 -3.33 -12.29 -3.40
CA LEU A 133 -3.16 -11.54 -2.17
C LEU A 133 -2.93 -12.46 -0.96
N LEU A 134 -3.60 -13.61 -0.90
CA LEU A 134 -3.37 -14.59 0.16
C LEU A 134 -1.92 -15.09 0.22
N MET A 135 -1.15 -15.01 -0.87
CA MET A 135 0.28 -15.34 -0.85
C MET A 135 1.11 -14.38 0.02
N ILE A 136 0.64 -13.14 0.25
CA ILE A 136 1.32 -12.18 1.14
C ILE A 136 1.05 -12.51 2.62
N TYR A 137 -0.03 -13.21 2.94
CA TYR A 137 -0.50 -13.32 4.32
C TYR A 137 0.52 -13.99 5.25
N VAL A 138 1.19 -15.03 4.76
CA VAL A 138 2.24 -15.74 5.53
C VAL A 138 3.47 -14.84 5.78
N PRO A 139 4.07 -14.18 4.77
CA PRO A 139 5.10 -13.16 4.99
C PRO A 139 4.69 -12.04 5.95
N LEU A 140 3.41 -11.61 5.88
CA LEU A 140 2.87 -10.60 6.79
C LEU A 140 2.86 -11.10 8.24
N LEU A 141 2.39 -12.33 8.49
CA LEU A 141 2.38 -12.94 9.81
C LEU A 141 3.79 -13.01 10.40
N HIS A 142 4.79 -13.47 9.63
CA HIS A 142 6.18 -13.51 10.07
C HIS A 142 6.73 -12.15 10.46
N THR A 143 6.43 -11.13 9.64
CA THR A 143 6.90 -9.76 9.91
C THR A 143 6.24 -9.20 11.18
N CYS A 144 4.93 -9.42 11.35
CA CYS A 144 4.21 -9.00 12.56
C CYS A 144 4.72 -9.73 13.82
N ILE A 145 5.03 -11.03 13.74
CA ILE A 145 5.64 -11.79 14.84
C ILE A 145 6.97 -11.15 15.25
N SER A 146 7.83 -10.80 14.29
CA SER A 146 9.12 -10.14 14.56
C SER A 146 8.95 -8.73 15.16
N ILE A 147 7.97 -7.95 14.69
CA ILE A 147 7.63 -6.65 15.28
C ILE A 147 7.17 -6.83 16.73
N TRP A 148 6.31 -7.83 17.00
CA TRP A 148 5.78 -8.09 18.34
C TRP A 148 6.90 -8.52 19.30
N ASP A 149 7.82 -9.36 18.83
CA ASP A 149 9.02 -9.72 19.57
C ASP A 149 9.86 -8.51 19.95
N THR A 150 10.12 -7.63 18.98
CA THR A 150 10.89 -6.40 19.18
C THR A 150 10.23 -5.48 20.21
N LEU A 151 8.90 -5.46 20.25
CA LEU A 151 8.11 -4.64 21.17
C LEU A 151 7.77 -5.32 22.50
N GLY A 152 8.15 -6.58 22.71
CA GLY A 152 7.77 -7.36 23.89
C GLY A 152 6.25 -7.60 24.01
N ARG A 153 5.54 -7.69 22.87
CA ARG A 153 4.10 -7.96 22.80
C ARG A 153 3.81 -9.46 22.74
N ASP A 154 2.61 -9.86 23.19
CA ASP A 154 2.14 -11.23 23.05
C ASP A 154 1.84 -11.59 21.59
N LYS A 155 2.64 -12.51 21.03
CA LYS A 155 2.55 -13.00 19.65
C LYS A 155 1.85 -14.36 19.53
N THR A 156 1.34 -14.92 20.63
CA THR A 156 0.81 -16.30 20.70
C THR A 156 -0.24 -16.56 19.62
N LYS A 157 -1.21 -15.66 19.45
CA LYS A 157 -2.25 -15.79 18.43
C LYS A 157 -1.72 -15.80 16.99
N LEU A 158 -0.67 -15.03 16.70
CA LEU A 158 -0.07 -14.98 15.36
C LEU A 158 0.69 -16.29 15.06
N VAL A 159 1.38 -16.82 16.05
CA VAL A 159 2.08 -18.12 15.95
C VAL A 159 1.09 -19.27 15.81
N GLU A 160 -0.01 -19.25 16.57
CA GLU A 160 -1.10 -20.21 16.42
C GLU A 160 -1.70 -20.17 15.01
N GLU A 161 -1.95 -18.97 14.48
CA GLU A 161 -2.47 -18.83 13.13
C GLU A 161 -1.50 -19.36 12.08
N LEU A 162 -0.21 -19.02 12.16
CA LEU A 162 0.82 -19.58 11.29
C LEU A 162 0.85 -21.12 11.34
N ASN A 163 0.70 -21.70 12.54
CA ASN A 163 0.63 -23.16 12.73
C ASN A 163 -0.67 -23.77 12.18
N ASN A 164 -1.80 -23.04 12.22
CA ASN A 164 -3.04 -23.45 11.57
C ASN A 164 -2.87 -23.50 10.05
N LEU A 165 -2.24 -22.48 9.45
CA LEU A 165 -1.92 -22.47 8.02
C LEU A 165 -0.99 -23.62 7.62
N ARG A 166 0.04 -23.92 8.44
CA ARG A 166 0.91 -25.08 8.25
C ARG A 166 0.12 -26.40 8.25
N ARG A 167 -0.79 -26.58 9.23
CA ARG A 167 -1.65 -27.77 9.32
C ARG A 167 -2.61 -27.93 8.13
N ARG A 168 -2.97 -26.83 7.48
CA ARG A 168 -3.77 -26.80 6.24
C ARG A 168 -2.93 -27.08 4.98
N GLY A 169 -1.64 -27.38 5.13
CA GLY A 169 -0.74 -27.72 4.01
C GLY A 169 -0.11 -26.51 3.33
N MET A 170 -0.25 -25.30 3.88
CA MET A 170 0.43 -24.13 3.32
C MET A 170 1.91 -24.13 3.70
N LYS A 171 2.77 -23.75 2.74
CA LYS A 171 4.20 -23.53 2.99
C LYS A 171 4.36 -22.27 3.85
N VAL A 172 4.72 -22.46 5.12
CA VAL A 172 4.95 -21.35 6.05
C VAL A 172 6.42 -21.09 6.36
N ASP A 173 7.30 -22.04 6.02
CA ASP A 173 8.73 -21.94 6.25
C ASP A 173 9.46 -21.56 4.96
N SER A 174 10.57 -20.82 5.08
CA SER A 174 11.36 -20.36 3.93
C SER A 174 10.53 -19.63 2.87
N VAL A 175 9.63 -18.75 3.32
CA VAL A 175 8.86 -17.84 2.48
C VAL A 175 9.70 -16.59 2.14
N PRO A 176 9.39 -15.88 1.03
CA PRO A 176 10.01 -14.59 0.76
C PRO A 176 9.80 -13.59 1.90
N SER A 177 10.64 -12.55 1.97
CA SER A 177 10.36 -11.42 2.85
C SER A 177 9.04 -10.75 2.48
N LEU A 178 8.43 -10.00 3.40
CA LEU A 178 7.17 -9.30 3.11
C LEU A 178 7.33 -8.31 1.94
N MET A 179 8.47 -7.64 1.81
CA MET A 179 8.72 -6.74 0.69
C MET A 179 8.81 -7.50 -0.63
N ASP A 180 9.59 -8.58 -0.68
CA ASP A 180 9.74 -9.39 -1.90
C ASP A 180 8.41 -10.01 -2.33
N ALA A 181 7.59 -10.47 -1.37
CA ALA A 181 6.27 -11.02 -1.64
C ALA A 181 5.32 -9.98 -2.28
N VAL A 182 5.34 -8.74 -1.78
CA VAL A 182 4.50 -7.67 -2.30
C VAL A 182 5.02 -7.17 -3.66
N ASP A 183 6.34 -7.03 -3.82
CA ASP A 183 6.94 -6.64 -5.10
C ASP A 183 6.72 -7.70 -6.19
N GLY A 184 6.70 -8.98 -5.83
CA GLY A 184 6.35 -10.07 -6.74
C GLY A 184 4.93 -9.99 -7.29
N LEU A 185 3.97 -9.41 -6.57
CA LEU A 185 2.59 -9.27 -7.03
C LEU A 185 2.37 -8.19 -8.08
N ASP A 186 3.18 -7.14 -8.03
CA ASP A 186 3.09 -6.03 -9.00
C ASP A 186 3.78 -6.36 -10.33
N THR A 187 4.63 -7.40 -10.36
CA THR A 187 5.33 -7.87 -11.57
C THR A 187 4.45 -8.78 -12.45
N SER A 188 3.29 -9.20 -11.93
CA SER A 188 2.34 -10.10 -12.61
C SER A 188 1.31 -9.38 -13.49
N LEU A 189 1.54 -8.09 -13.80
CA LEU A 189 0.68 -7.23 -14.63
C LEU A 189 1.27 -6.99 -16.02
#